data_AF-A0A5N8ALT3-F1
#
_entry.id   AF-A0A5N8ALT3-F1
#
_cell.length_a   1.000
_cell.length_b   1.000
_cell.length_c   1.000
_cell.angle_alpha   90.00
_cell.angle_beta   90.00
_cell.angle_gamma   90.00
#
_symmetry.space_group_name_H-M   'P 1'
#
loop_
_entity.id
_entity.type
_entity.pdbx_description
1 polymer ?
#
loop_
_entity_poly.entity_id
_entity_poly.type
_entity_poly.pdbx_seq_one_letter_code
_entity_poly.pdbx_strand_id
1 'polypeptide(L)'
;MKASPNILPFILADHWIVTVESERVLVKVHHRTRWYAVARRIGHQDRRHRCSSRADAIAIAEWMREGFREMDRMAHFRTMWAQLNEAERDDVCRRLAAQRNGERPAD
;
A
#
# COMPACT_ATOMS: atom_id res chain seq x y z
N MET A 1 -24.49 -18.33 -17.11
CA MET A 1 -24.38 -17.52 -15.89
C MET A 1 -23.46 -16.35 -16.17
N LYS A 2 -24.02 -15.14 -16.35
CA LYS A 2 -23.22 -13.91 -16.55
C LYS A 2 -22.70 -13.48 -15.18
N ALA A 3 -21.38 -13.32 -15.05
CA ALA A 3 -20.78 -12.80 -13.82
C ALA A 3 -21.26 -11.36 -13.58
N SER A 4 -21.90 -11.12 -12.44
CA SER A 4 -22.35 -9.79 -12.02
C SER A 4 -21.13 -8.87 -11.80
N PRO A 5 -21.00 -7.72 -12.49
CA PRO A 5 -19.80 -6.89 -12.42
C PRO A 5 -19.69 -6.04 -11.13
N ASN A 6 -20.70 -6.03 -10.26
CA ASN A 6 -20.90 -4.98 -9.26
C ASN A 6 -20.92 -5.47 -7.80
N ILE A 7 -20.05 -6.40 -7.43
CA ILE A 7 -19.80 -6.66 -6.00
C ILE A 7 -18.29 -6.73 -5.75
N LEU A 8 -17.59 -5.64 -6.07
CA LEU A 8 -16.41 -5.31 -5.29
C LEU A 8 -16.96 -4.66 -4.01
N PRO A 9 -16.85 -5.32 -2.83
CA PRO A 9 -17.41 -4.78 -1.61
C PRO A 9 -16.84 -3.39 -1.34
N PHE A 10 -17.68 -2.49 -0.82
CA PHE A 10 -17.38 -1.10 -0.42
C PHE A 10 -16.04 -0.93 0.34
N ILE A 11 -15.60 -2.01 1.00
CA ILE A 11 -14.32 -2.16 1.68
C ILE A 11 -13.11 -1.92 0.76
N LEU A 12 -13.24 -1.95 -0.57
CA LEU A 12 -12.12 -1.76 -1.51
C LEU A 12 -11.98 -0.34 -2.07
N ALA A 13 -12.92 0.58 -1.76
CA ALA A 13 -12.89 1.94 -2.29
C ALA A 13 -11.62 2.70 -1.88
N ASP A 14 -11.11 2.46 -0.68
CA ASP A 14 -9.97 3.18 -0.12
C ASP A 14 -8.66 2.39 -0.02
N HIS A 15 -8.64 1.14 -0.47
CA HIS A 15 -7.45 0.29 -0.33
C HIS A 15 -6.74 0.05 -1.66
N TRP A 16 -5.41 0.03 -1.59
CA TRP A 16 -4.58 -0.41 -2.71
C TRP A 16 -4.68 -1.93 -2.88
N ILE A 17 -5.18 -2.36 -4.04
CA ILE A 17 -5.17 -3.75 -4.47
C ILE A 17 -3.91 -3.97 -5.30
N VAL A 18 -3.03 -4.87 -4.86
CA VAL A 18 -1.79 -5.19 -5.56
C VAL A 18 -1.82 -6.63 -6.09
N THR A 19 -1.68 -6.77 -7.40
CA THR A 19 -1.73 -8.04 -8.14
C THR A 19 -0.48 -8.26 -9.00
N VAL A 20 -0.29 -9.51 -9.42
CA VAL A 20 0.72 -9.89 -10.42
C VAL A 20 -0.01 -10.25 -11.71
N GLU A 21 0.36 -9.61 -12.81
CA GLU A 21 -0.29 -9.79 -14.11
C GLU A 21 0.71 -10.26 -15.18
N SER A 22 0.28 -11.20 -16.03
CA SER A 22 1.03 -11.61 -17.20
C SER A 22 0.41 -11.04 -18.47
N GLU A 23 1.21 -10.38 -19.29
CA GLU A 23 0.82 -9.90 -20.60
C GLU A 23 1.54 -10.73 -21.68
N ARG A 24 0.78 -11.32 -22.60
CA ARG A 24 1.35 -11.98 -23.78
C ARG A 24 1.39 -10.99 -24.93
N VAL A 25 2.59 -10.64 -25.36
CA VAL A 25 2.77 -9.71 -26.49
C VAL A 25 3.29 -10.49 -27.70
N LEU A 26 2.68 -10.25 -28.86
CA LEU A 26 3.20 -10.70 -30.15
C LEU A 26 4.39 -9.81 -30.53
N VAL A 27 5.58 -10.39 -30.57
CA VAL A 27 6.77 -9.76 -31.16
C VAL A 27 6.94 -10.37 -32.55
N LYS A 28 7.52 -9.64 -33.52
CA LYS A 28 7.62 -9.93 -34.98
C LYS A 28 7.71 -11.41 -35.43
N VAL A 29 8.14 -12.35 -34.58
CA VAL A 29 8.13 -13.79 -34.87
C VAL A 29 7.74 -14.69 -33.67
N HIS A 30 7.64 -14.18 -32.43
CA HIS A 30 7.48 -14.98 -31.20
C HIS A 30 6.60 -14.32 -30.14
N HIS A 31 6.01 -15.12 -29.24
CA HIS A 31 5.37 -14.63 -28.03
C HIS A 31 6.40 -14.40 -26.92
N ARG A 32 6.34 -13.24 -26.26
CA ARG A 32 7.05 -13.01 -24.99
C ARG A 32 6.03 -12.71 -23.91
N THR A 33 6.10 -13.47 -22.81
CA THR A 33 5.36 -13.15 -21.59
C THR A 33 6.09 -12.04 -20.85
N ARG A 34 5.40 -10.93 -20.60
CA ARG A 34 5.85 -9.87 -19.69
C ARG A 34 5.12 -10.05 -18.37
N TRP A 35 5.83 -9.85 -17.28
CA TRP A 35 5.27 -9.88 -15.93
C TRP A 35 5.20 -8.47 -15.39
N TYR A 36 4.13 -8.15 -14.68
CA TYR A 36 3.93 -6.86 -14.05
C TYR A 36 3.46 -7.04 -12.61
N ALA A 37 4.00 -6.21 -11.71
CA ALA A 37 3.34 -5.90 -10.45
C ALA A 37 2.42 -4.70 -10.68
N VAL A 38 1.16 -4.82 -10.30
CA VAL A 38 0.13 -3.82 -10.59
C VAL A 38 -0.56 -3.43 -9.29
N ALA A 39 -0.61 -2.14 -9.01
CA ALA A 39 -1.34 -1.58 -7.89
C ALA A 39 -2.48 -0.71 -8.39
N ARG A 40 -3.69 -0.94 -7.87
CA ARG A 40 -4.92 -0.23 -8.23
C ARG A 40 -5.62 0.29 -6.99
N ARG A 41 -6.26 1.45 -7.07
CA ARG A 41 -7.16 1.99 -6.06
C ARG A 41 -8.26 2.78 -6.75
N ILE A 42 -9.50 2.63 -6.31
CA ILE A 42 -10.65 3.32 -6.90
C ILE A 42 -10.42 4.84 -6.80
N GLY A 43 -10.69 5.57 -7.89
CA GLY A 43 -10.46 7.02 -7.96
C GLY A 43 -9.00 7.46 -8.15
N HIS A 44 -8.05 6.51 -8.23
CA HIS A 44 -6.63 6.77 -8.48
C HIS A 44 -6.12 6.08 -9.74
N GLN A 45 -5.00 6.57 -10.29
CA GLN A 45 -4.36 5.95 -11.45
C GLN A 45 -3.70 4.61 -11.08
N ASP A 46 -3.83 3.64 -11.97
CA ASP A 46 -3.12 2.35 -11.91
C ASP A 46 -1.61 2.57 -11.97
N ARG A 47 -0.88 1.94 -11.03
CA ARG A 47 0.59 1.89 -11.06
C ARG A 47 1.04 0.51 -11.53
N ARG A 48 1.76 0.45 -12.64
CA ARG A 48 2.28 -0.80 -13.22
C ARG A 48 3.79 -0.78 -13.25
N HIS A 49 4.43 -1.83 -12.71
CA HIS A 49 5.87 -2.02 -12.77
C HIS A 49 6.20 -3.26 -13.59
N ARG A 50 6.94 -3.06 -14.68
CA ARG A 50 7.37 -4.16 -15.57
C ARG A 50 8.53 -4.92 -14.92
N CYS A 51 8.39 -6.23 -14.85
CA CYS A 51 9.33 -7.14 -14.20
C CYS A 51 10.00 -8.05 -15.22
N SER A 52 11.20 -8.55 -14.89
CA SER A 52 11.96 -9.44 -15.76
C SER A 52 11.40 -10.88 -15.73
N SER A 53 10.90 -11.29 -14.56
CA SER A 53 10.36 -12.62 -14.29
C SER A 53 9.05 -12.57 -13.49
N ARG A 54 8.37 -13.71 -13.35
CA ARG A 54 7.21 -13.86 -12.45
C ARG A 54 7.61 -13.67 -10.99
N ALA A 55 8.77 -14.22 -10.60
CA ALA A 55 9.25 -14.15 -9.22
C ALA A 55 9.52 -12.71 -8.82
N ASP A 56 10.16 -11.93 -9.70
CA ASP A 56 10.38 -10.50 -9.48
C ASP A 56 9.07 -9.75 -9.31
N ALA A 57 8.06 -10.07 -10.14
CA ALA A 57 6.75 -9.43 -10.05
C ALA A 57 6.05 -9.74 -8.73
N ILE A 58 6.22 -10.95 -8.18
CA ILE A 58 5.70 -11.32 -6.85
C ILE A 58 6.42 -10.52 -5.76
N ALA A 59 7.76 -10.49 -5.78
CA ALA A 59 8.55 -9.75 -4.79
C ALA A 59 8.21 -8.25 -4.80
N ILE A 60 8.13 -7.64 -5.98
CA ILE A 60 7.78 -6.23 -6.13
C ILE A 60 6.33 -5.98 -5.69
N ALA A 61 5.39 -6.89 -5.99
CA ALA A 61 4.02 -6.77 -5.50
C ALA A 61 3.95 -6.83 -3.97
N GLU A 62 4.78 -7.63 -3.31
CA GLU A 62 4.86 -7.66 -1.85
C GLU A 62 5.41 -6.35 -1.27
N TRP A 63 6.49 -5.82 -1.82
CA TRP A 63 7.02 -4.51 -1.43
C TRP A 63 6.01 -3.38 -1.63
N MET A 64 5.27 -3.42 -2.73
CA MET A 64 4.17 -2.47 -2.97
C MET A 64 3.10 -2.56 -1.88
N ARG A 65 2.66 -3.78 -1.52
CA ARG A 65 1.66 -3.97 -0.45
C ARG A 65 2.14 -3.41 0.88
N GLU A 66 3.39 -3.68 1.24
CA GLU A 66 3.98 -3.18 2.48
C GLU A 66 4.08 -1.65 2.47
N GLY A 67 4.60 -1.08 1.38
CA GLY A 67 4.68 0.37 1.20
C GLY A 67 3.32 1.06 1.33
N PHE A 68 2.27 0.52 0.70
CA PHE A 68 0.93 1.08 0.81
C PHE A 68 0.34 0.95 2.23
N ARG A 69 0.56 -0.17 2.92
CA ARG A 69 0.14 -0.32 4.33
C ARG A 69 0.80 0.74 5.22
N GLU A 70 2.08 1.01 5.00
CA GLU A 70 2.81 2.01 5.79
C GLU A 70 2.35 3.43 5.47
N MET A 71 2.06 3.72 4.19
CA MET A 71 1.45 4.99 3.79
C MET A 71 0.07 5.20 4.45
N ASP A 72 -0.77 4.16 4.48
CA ASP A 72 -2.10 4.23 5.12
C ASP A 72 -1.98 4.45 6.64
N ARG A 73 -1.03 3.77 7.31
CA ARG A 73 -0.73 4.00 8.73
C ARG A 73 -0.29 5.44 8.98
N MET A 74 0.60 5.99 8.15
CA MET A 74 1.04 7.37 8.28
C MET A 74 -0.06 8.37 7.99
N ALA A 75 -0.92 8.10 7.02
CA ALA A 75 -2.10 8.93 6.76
C ALA A 75 -3.03 8.94 7.98
N HIS A 76 -3.31 7.77 8.56
CA HIS A 76 -4.12 7.66 9.77
C HIS A 76 -3.49 8.40 10.95
N PHE A 77 -2.18 8.23 11.19
CA PHE A 77 -1.45 8.96 12.22
C PHE A 77 -1.54 10.48 12.03
N ARG A 78 -1.34 10.98 10.80
CA ARG A 78 -1.48 12.42 10.49
C ARG A 78 -2.87 12.95 10.81
N THR A 79 -3.91 12.19 10.49
CA THR A 79 -5.30 12.57 10.80
C THR A 79 -5.51 12.67 12.31
N MET A 80 -5.06 11.69 13.09
CA MET A 80 -5.15 11.75 14.55
C MET A 80 -4.33 12.91 15.11
N TRP A 81 -3.10 13.10 14.63
CA TRP A 81 -2.22 14.19 15.05
C TRP A 81 -2.83 15.58 14.80
N ALA A 82 -3.49 15.75 13.65
CA ALA A 82 -4.15 17.00 13.30
C ALA A 82 -5.31 17.36 14.24
N GLN A 83 -5.95 16.37 14.88
CA GLN A 83 -7.04 16.58 15.82
C GLN A 83 -6.57 16.99 17.22
N LEU A 84 -5.32 16.70 17.57
CA LEU A 84 -4.75 17.05 18.87
C LEU A 84 -4.49 18.55 18.99
N ASN A 85 -4.74 19.10 20.18
CA ASN A 85 -4.30 20.44 20.56
C ASN A 85 -2.80 20.46 20.92
N GLU A 86 -2.26 21.65 21.17
CA GLU A 86 -0.82 21.83 21.41
C GLU A 86 -0.34 21.09 22.68
N ALA A 87 -1.10 21.14 23.77
CA ALA A 87 -0.76 20.46 25.01
C ALA A 87 -0.75 18.92 24.87
N GLU A 88 -1.70 18.37 24.11
CA GLU A 88 -1.77 16.94 23.81
C GLU A 88 -0.62 16.49 22.92
N ARG A 89 -0.23 17.29 21.92
CA ARG A 89 0.93 17.00 21.07
C ARG A 89 2.22 17.01 21.88
N ASP A 90 2.38 17.98 22.77
CA ASP A 90 3.54 18.07 23.66
C ASP A 90 3.64 16.87 24.60
N ASP A 91 2.50 16.38 25.12
CA ASP A 91 2.47 15.16 25.92
C ASP A 91 2.94 13.93 25.13
N VAL A 92 2.42 13.74 23.92
CA VAL A 92 2.82 12.63 23.05
C VAL A 92 4.33 12.71 22.71
N CYS A 93 4.82 13.90 22.36
CA CYS A 93 6.24 14.14 22.11
C CYS A 93 7.10 13.77 23.34
N ARG A 94 6.68 14.17 24.54
CA ARG A 94 7.38 13.86 25.80
C ARG A 94 7.44 12.35 26.04
N ARG A 95 6.32 11.64 25.86
CA ARG A 95 6.24 10.18 26.04
C ARG A 95 7.10 9.42 25.04
N LEU A 96 7.12 9.86 23.79
CA LEU A 96 7.99 9.26 22.75
C LEU A 96 9.48 9.51 23.06
N ALA A 97 9.83 10.68 23.57
CA ALA A 97 11.20 10.99 24.00
C ALA A 97 11.63 10.11 25.20
N ALA A 98 10.77 9.93 26.20
CA ALA A 98 11.03 9.06 27.34
C ALA A 98 11.23 7.59 26.91
N GLN A 99 10.37 7.07 26.02
CA GLN A 99 10.53 5.72 25.46
C GLN A 99 11.85 5.55 24.70
N ARG A 100 12.25 6.54 23.89
CA ARG A 100 13.51 6.53 23.16
C ARG A 100 14.73 6.50 24.09
N ASN A 101 14.63 7.15 25.24
CA ASN A 101 15.69 7.20 26.26
C ASN A 101 15.66 6.01 27.23
N GLY A 102 14.69 5.09 27.10
CA GLY A 102 14.55 3.93 27.98
C GLY A 102 13.94 4.26 29.35
N GLU A 103 13.39 5.46 29.53
CA GLU A 103 12.72 5.88 30.75
C GLU A 103 11.32 5.27 30.79
N ARG A 104 11.10 4.34 31.72
CA ARG A 104 9.78 3.78 32.00
C ARG A 104 8.94 4.86 32.71
N PRO A 105 7.68 5.12 32.31
CA PRO A 105 6.88 6.10 33.02
C PRO A 105 6.71 5.66 34.48
N ALA A 106 6.92 6.58 35.41
CA ALA A 106 6.60 6.37 36.81
C ALA A 106 5.07 6.31 36.93
N ASP A 107 4.58 5.19 37.47
CA ASP A 107 3.16 4.92 37.75
C ASP A 107 2.53 5.99 38.66
#